data_AF-A0A0M3IDX3-F1
#
_entry.id   AF-A0A0M3IDX3-F1
#
_cell.length_a   1.000
_cell.length_b   1.000
_cell.length_c   1.000
_cell.angle_alpha   90.00
_cell.angle_beta   90.00
_cell.angle_gamma   90.00
#
_symmetry.space_group_name_H-M   'P 1'
#
loop_
_entity.id
_entity.type
_entity.pdbx_description
1 polymer ?
#
loop_
_entity_poly.entity_id
_entity_poly.type
_entity_poly.pdbx_seq_one_letter_code
_entity_poly.pdbx_strand_id
1 'polypeptide(L)'
;MAIKSNHKRRDNLLSVPLLRSFRKRQSDEPKETPPPKASLKQLLRYSSTFDRVLFAIGSLVAIGTGCGFPLLSILMGNMSQSFVDAQTAYNLGLRPQLNTTADPDIEVPASLENFTWDGFSDQVVSYCIDYVWIGIAILCAATIQVMNVCLVMISII
;
A
#
# COMPACT_ATOMS: atom_id res chain seq x y z
N MET A 1 -38.85 34.39 -15.21
CA MET A 1 -38.54 34.89 -16.56
C MET A 1 -37.32 35.82 -16.52
N ALA A 2 -36.09 35.30 -16.37
CA ALA A 2 -34.86 36.14 -16.23
C ALA A 2 -33.56 35.57 -16.85
N ILE A 3 -33.58 34.37 -17.44
CA ILE A 3 -32.34 33.66 -17.83
C ILE A 3 -31.82 34.08 -19.23
N LYS A 4 -32.67 34.66 -20.09
CA LYS A 4 -32.32 34.95 -21.50
C LYS A 4 -31.47 36.21 -21.70
N SER A 5 -31.37 37.09 -20.70
CA SER A 5 -30.61 38.36 -20.80
C SER A 5 -29.08 38.14 -20.73
N ASN A 6 -28.62 37.13 -19.97
CA ASN A 6 -27.19 36.94 -19.69
C ASN A 6 -26.37 36.45 -20.90
N HIS A 7 -26.97 35.70 -21.83
CA HIS A 7 -26.23 35.20 -22.98
C HIS A 7 -25.94 36.30 -24.01
N LYS A 8 -26.90 37.23 -24.20
CA LYS A 8 -26.83 38.37 -25.14
C LYS A 8 -25.99 39.57 -24.63
N ARG A 9 -25.42 39.45 -23.42
CA ARG A 9 -24.47 40.42 -22.86
C ARG A 9 -23.01 39.98 -23.05
N ARG A 10 -22.75 38.66 -23.16
CA ARG A 10 -21.40 38.08 -23.26
C ARG A 10 -20.80 38.22 -24.66
N ASP A 11 -21.62 38.04 -25.68
CA ASP A 11 -21.37 38.34 -27.09
C ASP A 11 -21.09 39.83 -27.34
N ASN A 12 -21.84 40.74 -26.69
CA ASN A 12 -21.55 42.19 -26.75
C ASN A 12 -20.27 42.58 -25.99
N LEU A 13 -19.88 41.84 -24.96
CA LEU A 13 -18.58 42.00 -24.29
C LEU A 13 -17.42 41.41 -25.08
N LEU A 14 -17.68 40.62 -26.12
CA LEU A 14 -16.66 40.01 -26.98
C LEU A 14 -16.38 40.84 -28.24
N SER A 15 -17.23 41.83 -28.55
CA SER A 15 -17.03 42.76 -29.67
C SER A 15 -16.13 43.95 -29.31
N VAL A 16 -15.85 44.20 -28.02
CA VAL A 16 -14.93 45.27 -27.64
C VAL A 16 -13.49 44.93 -28.03
N PRO A 17 -12.78 45.84 -28.73
CA PRO A 17 -11.45 45.58 -29.29
C PRO A 17 -10.41 45.25 -28.21
N LEU A 18 -10.60 45.73 -26.98
CA LEU A 18 -9.72 45.45 -25.84
C LEU A 18 -9.70 43.96 -25.47
N LEU A 19 -10.86 43.31 -25.30
CA LEU A 19 -10.91 41.89 -24.90
C LEU A 19 -10.46 40.94 -26.02
N ARG A 20 -10.60 41.36 -27.28
CA ARG A 20 -10.04 40.63 -28.42
C ARG A 20 -8.51 40.68 -28.44
N SER A 21 -7.92 41.82 -28.03
CA SER A 21 -6.45 41.97 -27.88
C SER A 21 -5.90 41.11 -26.73
N PHE A 22 -6.60 41.05 -25.59
CA PHE A 22 -6.21 40.17 -24.48
C PHE A 22 -6.28 38.68 -24.85
N ARG A 23 -7.31 38.25 -25.60
CA ARG A 23 -7.41 36.87 -26.10
C ARG A 23 -6.31 36.53 -27.10
N LYS A 24 -5.97 37.47 -27.99
CA LYS A 24 -4.91 37.26 -28.98
C LYS A 24 -3.53 37.16 -28.31
N ARG A 25 -3.28 37.93 -27.25
CA ARG A 25 -2.05 37.82 -26.44
C ARG A 25 -1.97 36.52 -25.62
N GLN A 26 -3.10 36.00 -25.14
CA GLN A 26 -3.12 34.75 -24.36
C GLN A 26 -2.91 33.49 -25.24
N SER A 27 -2.98 33.61 -26.57
CA SER A 27 -2.81 32.47 -27.47
C SER A 27 -1.43 32.38 -28.13
N ASP A 28 -0.58 33.39 -27.96
CA ASP A 28 0.78 33.47 -28.52
C ASP A 28 1.85 33.57 -27.41
N GLU A 29 1.68 32.85 -26.30
CA GLU A 29 2.83 32.46 -25.50
C GLU A 29 3.57 31.37 -26.27
N PRO A 30 4.89 31.49 -26.51
CA PRO A 30 5.67 30.37 -27.02
C PRO A 30 5.53 29.26 -25.98
N LYS A 31 4.78 28.21 -26.32
CA LYS A 31 4.82 26.97 -25.57
C LYS A 31 6.28 26.52 -25.64
N GLU A 32 7.05 26.77 -24.57
CA GLU A 32 8.26 26.00 -24.29
C GLU A 32 7.84 24.56 -24.47
N THR A 33 8.28 23.97 -25.58
CA THR A 33 8.03 22.56 -25.82
C THR A 33 8.63 21.85 -24.62
N PRO A 34 7.84 21.16 -23.79
CA PRO A 34 8.41 20.41 -22.68
C PRO A 34 9.50 19.53 -23.30
N PRO A 35 10.71 19.48 -22.71
CA PRO A 35 11.83 18.72 -23.27
C PRO A 35 11.29 17.37 -23.72
N PRO A 36 11.56 16.93 -24.96
CA PRO A 36 10.86 15.82 -25.56
C PRO A 36 10.90 14.65 -24.59
N LYS A 37 9.72 14.27 -24.06
CA LYS A 37 9.62 13.20 -23.09
C LYS A 37 10.15 11.95 -23.77
N ALA A 38 11.38 11.58 -23.45
CA ALA A 38 11.98 10.37 -24.00
C ALA A 38 11.05 9.21 -23.64
N SER A 39 10.64 8.45 -24.65
CA SER A 39 9.82 7.26 -24.43
C SER A 39 10.59 6.31 -23.52
N LEU A 40 9.90 5.59 -22.61
CA LEU A 40 10.54 4.56 -21.77
C LEU A 40 11.36 3.55 -22.60
N LYS A 41 10.95 3.30 -23.85
CA LYS A 41 11.68 2.48 -24.82
C LYS A 41 12.97 3.13 -25.34
N GLN A 42 13.00 4.46 -25.45
CA GLN A 42 14.20 5.22 -25.82
C GLN A 42 15.19 5.34 -24.64
N LEU A 43 14.71 5.37 -23.40
CA LEU A 43 15.56 5.31 -22.20
C LEU A 43 16.24 3.93 -22.06
N LEU A 44 15.48 2.85 -22.29
CA LEU A 44 15.97 1.46 -22.23
C LEU A 44 16.77 1.04 -23.48
N ARG A 45 17.08 1.97 -24.40
CA ARG A 45 17.89 1.67 -25.59
C ARG A 45 19.36 1.42 -25.24
N TYR A 46 19.85 2.01 -24.16
CA TYR A 46 21.23 1.81 -23.67
C TYR A 46 21.36 0.63 -22.70
N SER A 47 20.24 0.05 -22.27
CA SER A 47 20.20 -1.10 -21.38
C SER A 47 20.59 -2.38 -22.13
N SER A 48 21.61 -3.08 -21.63
CA SER A 48 22.03 -4.38 -22.15
C SER A 48 20.97 -5.46 -21.84
N THR A 49 21.02 -6.60 -22.53
CA THR A 49 20.10 -7.73 -22.31
C THR A 49 20.12 -8.20 -20.85
N PHE A 50 21.27 -8.10 -20.19
CA PHE A 50 21.45 -8.42 -18.77
C PHE A 50 20.70 -7.43 -17.85
N ASP A 51 20.83 -6.13 -18.09
CA ASP A 51 20.16 -5.09 -17.30
C ASP A 51 18.63 -5.22 -17.36
N ARG A 52 18.11 -5.66 -18.50
CA ARG A 52 16.68 -5.89 -18.70
C ARG A 52 16.13 -7.01 -17.81
N VAL A 53 16.93 -8.05 -17.59
CA VAL A 53 16.59 -9.16 -16.69
C VAL A 53 16.69 -8.72 -15.23
N LEU A 54 17.76 -7.99 -14.87
CA LEU A 54 17.93 -7.48 -13.51
C LEU A 54 16.81 -6.51 -13.11
N PHE A 55 16.38 -5.65 -14.03
CA PHE A 55 15.25 -4.74 -13.82
C PHE A 55 13.91 -5.48 -13.64
N ALA A 56 13.69 -6.56 -14.40
CA ALA A 56 12.51 -7.40 -14.25
C ALA A 56 12.48 -8.10 -12.89
N ILE A 57 13.61 -8.67 -12.45
CA ILE A 57 13.74 -9.30 -11.12
C ILE A 57 13.54 -8.26 -10.02
N GLY A 58 14.17 -7.10 -10.12
CA GLY A 58 13.99 -5.99 -9.17
C GLY A 58 12.53 -5.54 -9.07
N SER A 59 11.81 -5.48 -10.20
CA SER A 59 10.39 -5.14 -10.23
C SER A 59 9.51 -6.21 -9.56
N LEU A 60 9.82 -7.50 -9.72
CA LEU A 60 9.12 -8.57 -9.05
C LEU A 60 9.33 -8.52 -7.53
N VAL A 61 10.56 -8.28 -7.09
CA VAL A 61 10.91 -8.13 -5.67
C VAL A 61 10.21 -6.89 -5.07
N ALA A 62 10.12 -5.78 -5.83
CA ALA A 62 9.41 -4.57 -5.41
C ALA A 62 7.94 -4.80 -5.10
N ILE A 63 7.27 -5.64 -5.90
CA ILE A 63 5.87 -6.01 -5.65
C ILE A 63 5.77 -6.79 -4.33
N GLY A 64 6.67 -7.75 -4.10
CA GLY A 64 6.72 -8.52 -2.85
C GLY A 64 6.95 -7.64 -1.62
N THR A 65 7.91 -6.72 -1.68
CA THR A 65 8.18 -5.74 -0.62
C THR A 65 6.97 -4.83 -0.38
N GLY A 66 6.27 -4.40 -1.44
CA GLY A 66 5.06 -3.58 -1.35
C GLY A 66 3.89 -4.32 -0.67
N CYS A 67 3.77 -5.63 -0.89
CA CYS A 67 2.80 -6.49 -0.20
C CYS A 67 3.14 -6.75 1.28
N GLY A 68 4.33 -6.36 1.76
CA GLY A 68 4.73 -6.53 3.15
C GLY A 68 3.79 -5.81 4.13
N PHE A 69 3.35 -4.59 3.81
CA PHE A 69 2.43 -3.83 4.67
C PHE A 69 1.06 -4.53 4.87
N PRO A 70 0.35 -4.97 3.80
CA PRO A 70 -0.86 -5.77 3.95
C PRO A 70 -0.66 -7.05 4.78
N LEU A 71 0.46 -7.75 4.57
CA LEU A 71 0.77 -9.00 5.28
C LEU A 71 0.96 -8.74 6.78
N LEU A 72 1.71 -7.70 7.15
CA LEU A 72 1.88 -7.27 8.54
C LEU A 72 0.54 -6.90 9.19
N SER A 73 -0.43 -6.35 8.43
CA SER A 73 -1.76 -6.04 8.96
C SER A 73 -2.58 -7.29 9.27
N ILE A 74 -2.47 -8.35 8.47
CA ILE A 74 -3.19 -9.62 8.70
C ILE A 74 -2.65 -10.31 9.95
N LEU A 75 -1.33 -10.38 10.09
CA LEU A 75 -0.70 -10.98 11.27
C LEU A 75 -1.08 -10.26 12.57
N MET A 76 -1.20 -8.93 12.51
CA MET A 76 -1.59 -8.13 13.68
C MET A 76 -3.03 -8.45 14.06
N GLY A 77 -3.91 -8.63 13.06
CA GLY A 77 -5.29 -9.05 13.27
C GLY A 77 -5.37 -10.40 13.97
N ASN A 78 -4.62 -11.39 13.49
CA ASN A 78 -4.60 -12.72 14.07
C ASN A 78 -4.07 -12.72 15.51
N MET A 79 -2.98 -11.99 15.77
CA MET A 79 -2.43 -11.82 17.12
C MET A 79 -3.42 -11.13 18.06
N SER A 80 -4.12 -10.10 17.57
CA SER A 80 -5.15 -9.39 18.33
C SER A 80 -6.33 -10.31 18.67
N GLN A 81 -6.71 -11.20 17.76
CA GLN A 81 -7.77 -12.18 18.02
C GLN A 81 -7.41 -13.09 19.19
N SER A 82 -6.18 -13.61 19.25
CA SER A 82 -5.71 -14.42 20.39
C SER A 82 -5.78 -13.65 21.73
N PHE A 83 -5.54 -12.34 21.71
CA PHE A 83 -5.70 -11.50 22.92
C PHE A 83 -7.17 -11.30 23.31
N VAL A 84 -8.05 -11.09 22.33
CA VAL A 84 -9.50 -10.96 22.57
C VAL A 84 -10.07 -12.25 23.13
N ASP A 85 -9.65 -13.40 22.60
CA ASP A 85 -10.08 -14.71 23.09
C ASP A 85 -9.62 -14.93 24.55
N ALA A 86 -8.36 -14.58 24.87
CA ALA A 86 -7.84 -14.63 26.23
C ALA A 86 -8.60 -13.74 27.22
N GLN A 87 -8.92 -12.51 26.80
CA GLN A 87 -9.72 -11.59 27.60
C GLN A 87 -11.15 -12.10 27.79
N THR A 88 -11.76 -12.67 26.75
CA THR A 88 -13.12 -13.19 26.83
C THR A 88 -13.20 -14.39 27.77
N ALA A 89 -12.24 -15.32 27.71
CA ALA A 89 -12.11 -16.43 28.65
C ALA A 89 -11.98 -15.95 30.10
N TYR A 90 -11.14 -14.93 30.33
CA TYR A 90 -10.96 -14.34 31.67
C TYR A 90 -12.26 -13.69 32.20
N ASN A 91 -12.97 -12.92 31.38
CA ASN A 91 -14.23 -12.26 31.77
C ASN A 91 -15.36 -13.26 32.05
N LEU A 92 -15.36 -14.41 31.36
CA LEU A 92 -16.33 -15.50 31.59
C LEU A 92 -16.00 -16.36 32.81
N GLY A 93 -14.89 -16.09 33.52
CA GLY A 93 -14.47 -16.87 34.68
C GLY A 93 -13.96 -18.27 34.35
N LEU A 94 -13.74 -18.58 33.06
CA LEU A 94 -13.13 -19.82 32.60
C LEU A 94 -11.66 -19.82 33.03
N ARG A 95 -11.33 -20.54 34.10
CA ARG A 95 -9.96 -20.67 34.60
C ARG A 95 -9.31 -21.87 33.91
N PRO A 96 -8.28 -21.69 33.07
CA PRO A 96 -7.67 -22.77 32.28
C PRO A 96 -6.94 -23.88 33.05
N GLN A 97 -6.95 -23.83 34.38
CA GLN A 97 -6.14 -24.70 35.24
C GLN A 97 -6.96 -25.63 36.14
N LEU A 98 -8.30 -25.55 36.10
CA LEU A 98 -9.12 -26.53 36.81
C LEU A 98 -9.85 -27.38 35.78
N ASN A 99 -9.68 -28.70 35.89
CA ASN A 99 -10.49 -29.75 35.26
C ASN A 99 -11.97 -29.72 35.75
N THR A 100 -12.51 -28.54 36.01
CA THR A 100 -13.91 -28.35 36.33
C THR A 100 -14.62 -28.34 34.99
N THR A 101 -15.24 -29.48 34.68
CA THR A 101 -16.32 -29.60 33.70
C THR A 101 -17.15 -28.33 33.74
N ALA A 102 -17.22 -27.63 32.60
CA ALA A 102 -18.08 -26.46 32.44
C ALA A 102 -19.47 -26.80 32.97
N ASP A 103 -20.01 -25.88 33.76
CA ASP A 103 -21.43 -25.86 34.11
C ASP A 103 -22.23 -25.91 32.79
N PRO A 104 -23.15 -26.88 32.60
CA PRO A 104 -23.82 -27.12 31.31
C PRO A 104 -24.65 -25.96 30.75
N ASP A 105 -24.84 -24.89 31.53
CA ASP A 105 -25.67 -23.73 31.16
C ASP A 105 -24.90 -22.52 30.61
N ILE A 106 -23.56 -22.59 30.46
CA ILE A 106 -22.76 -21.53 29.84
C ILE A 106 -22.50 -21.90 28.37
N GLU A 107 -23.09 -21.15 27.42
CA GLU A 107 -22.68 -21.21 26.01
C GLU A 107 -21.23 -20.73 25.88
N VAL A 108 -20.28 -21.67 25.96
CA VAL A 108 -18.88 -21.40 25.67
C VAL A 108 -18.73 -21.33 24.14
N PRO A 109 -18.30 -20.20 23.57
CA PRO A 109 -18.04 -20.12 22.14
C PRO A 109 -16.93 -21.12 21.78
N ALA A 110 -17.05 -21.79 20.62
CA ALA A 110 -16.15 -22.88 20.20
C ALA A 110 -14.66 -22.49 20.16
N SER A 111 -14.34 -21.20 20.06
CA SER A 111 -12.96 -20.69 20.15
C SER A 111 -12.35 -20.79 21.56
N LEU A 112 -13.16 -21.04 22.59
CA LEU A 112 -12.76 -21.03 24.00
C LEU A 112 -12.88 -22.41 24.69
N GLU A 113 -13.37 -23.44 23.98
CA GLU A 113 -13.71 -24.77 24.55
C GLU A 113 -12.52 -25.51 25.19
N ASN A 114 -11.28 -25.06 24.96
CA ASN A 114 -10.10 -25.59 25.63
C ASN A 114 -9.00 -24.52 25.75
N PHE A 115 -9.39 -23.28 26.07
CA PHE A 115 -8.45 -22.17 26.14
C PHE A 115 -7.45 -22.38 27.29
N THR A 116 -6.17 -22.62 26.95
CA THR A 116 -5.05 -22.74 27.90
C THR A 116 -4.09 -21.56 27.82
N TRP A 117 -3.58 -21.09 28.97
CA TRP A 117 -2.55 -20.05 29.03
C TRP A 117 -1.27 -20.46 28.29
N ASP A 118 -0.97 -21.77 28.29
CA ASP A 118 0.19 -22.32 27.60
C ASP A 118 0.02 -22.21 26.07
N GLY A 119 -1.15 -22.60 25.56
CA GLY A 119 -1.48 -22.49 24.13
C GLY A 119 -1.66 -21.05 23.65
N PHE A 120 -2.07 -20.13 24.53
CA PHE A 120 -2.05 -18.70 24.22
C PHE A 120 -0.62 -18.16 24.09
N SER A 121 0.25 -18.51 25.05
CA SER A 121 1.65 -18.11 25.02
C SER A 121 2.34 -18.63 23.76
N ASP A 122 2.07 -19.89 23.39
CA ASP A 122 2.62 -20.52 22.19
C ASP A 122 2.17 -19.79 20.90
N GLN A 123 0.88 -19.47 20.78
CA GLN A 123 0.35 -18.72 19.63
C GLN A 123 0.97 -17.32 19.50
N VAL A 124 1.03 -16.57 20.60
CA VAL A 124 1.62 -15.22 20.61
C VAL A 124 3.10 -15.26 20.25
N VAL A 125 3.85 -16.23 20.78
CA VAL A 125 5.26 -16.43 20.46
C VAL A 125 5.43 -16.81 18.98
N SER A 126 4.60 -17.69 18.43
CA SER A 126 4.62 -18.06 17.02
C SER A 126 4.41 -16.84 16.12
N TYR A 127 3.39 -16.02 16.40
CA TYR A 127 3.16 -14.80 15.62
C TYR A 127 4.32 -13.82 15.71
N CYS A 128 4.94 -13.65 16.88
CA CYS A 128 6.14 -12.83 17.04
C CYS A 128 7.32 -13.35 16.20
N ILE A 129 7.51 -14.67 16.13
CA ILE A 129 8.56 -15.28 15.30
C ILE A 129 8.28 -15.04 13.80
N ASP A 130 7.03 -15.18 13.36
CA ASP A 130 6.63 -14.90 11.97
C ASP A 130 6.90 -13.44 11.59
N TYR A 131 6.63 -12.50 12.50
CA TYR A 131 6.95 -11.08 12.32
C TYR A 131 8.44 -10.83 12.11
N VAL A 132 9.30 -11.49 12.90
CA VAL A 132 10.76 -11.36 12.79
C VAL A 132 11.24 -11.89 11.44
N TRP A 133 10.74 -13.06 11.01
CA TRP A 133 11.10 -13.64 9.71
C TRP A 133 10.70 -12.74 8.54
N ILE A 134 9.50 -12.17 8.59
CA ILE A 134 9.02 -11.25 7.56
C ILE A 134 9.83 -9.95 7.55
N GLY A 135 10.20 -9.42 8.73
CA GLY A 135 11.07 -8.25 8.84
C GLY A 135 12.43 -8.47 8.19
N ILE A 136 13.08 -9.60 8.47
CA ILE A 136 14.37 -9.97 7.86
C ILE A 136 14.20 -10.17 6.35
N ALA A 137 13.16 -10.87 5.91
CA ALA A 137 12.89 -11.11 4.51
C ALA A 137 12.70 -9.80 3.74
N ILE A 138 11.89 -8.87 4.25
CA ILE A 138 11.65 -7.54 3.65
C ILE A 138 12.94 -6.72 3.62
N LEU A 139 13.75 -6.76 4.67
CA LEU A 139 15.03 -6.05 4.72
C LEU A 139 16.01 -6.56 3.65
N CYS A 140 16.12 -7.87 3.49
CA CYS A 140 16.93 -8.48 2.43
C CYS A 140 16.36 -8.18 1.03
N ALA A 141 15.04 -8.28 0.84
CA ALA A 141 14.41 -8.02 -0.45
C ALA A 141 14.58 -6.54 -0.87
N ALA A 142 14.36 -5.61 0.06
CA ALA A 142 14.50 -4.18 -0.19
C ALA A 142 15.94 -3.78 -0.53
N THR A 143 16.94 -4.34 0.18
CA THR A 143 18.36 -4.05 -0.11
C THR A 143 18.77 -4.56 -1.50
N ILE A 144 18.36 -5.78 -1.87
CA ILE A 144 18.61 -6.34 -3.21
C ILE A 144 17.89 -5.52 -4.30
N GLN A 145 16.64 -5.14 -4.07
CA GLN A 145 15.86 -4.33 -5.00
C GLN A 145 16.52 -2.97 -5.27
N VAL A 146 16.88 -2.24 -4.22
CA VAL A 146 17.50 -0.90 -4.35
C VAL A 146 18.86 -1.02 -5.04
N MET A 147 19.65 -2.04 -4.70
CA MET A 147 20.95 -2.27 -5.32
C MET A 147 20.83 -2.57 -6.82
N ASN A 148 19.89 -3.46 -7.22
CA ASN A 148 19.69 -3.81 -8.63
C ASN A 148 19.15 -2.64 -9.45
N VAL A 149 18.20 -1.86 -8.92
CA VAL A 149 17.67 -0.67 -9.60
C VAL A 149 18.74 0.42 -9.73
N CYS A 150 19.54 0.62 -8.69
CA CYS A 150 20.63 1.61 -8.71
C CYS A 150 21.72 1.24 -9.75
N LEU A 151 22.13 -0.03 -9.81
CA LEU A 151 23.11 -0.52 -10.77
C LEU A 151 22.65 -0.32 -12.22
N VAL A 152 21.38 -0.60 -12.50
CA VAL A 152 20.77 -0.39 -13.82
C VAL A 152 20.70 1.11 -14.16
N MET A 153 20.40 1.97 -13.19
CA MET A 153 20.38 3.42 -13.41
C MET A 153 21.77 3.96 -13.77
N ILE A 154 22.83 3.51 -13.09
CA ILE A 154 24.22 3.91 -13.38
C ILE A 154 24.64 3.44 -14.77
N SER A 155 24.21 2.25 -15.21
CA SER A 155 24.60 1.69 -16.52
C SER A 155 23.92 2.37 -17.71
N ILE A 156 22.84 3.13 -17.48
CA ILE A 156 22.07 3.83 -18.52
C ILE A 156 22.53 5.29 -18.73
N ILE A 157 23.22 5.89 -17.77
CA ILE A 157 23.75 7.27 -17.80
C ILE A 157 25.10 7.30 -18.51
#